data_AF-A0A822D9M5-F1
#
_entry.id   AF-A0A822D9M5-F1
#
_cell.length_a   1.000
_cell.length_b   1.000
_cell.length_c   1.000
_cell.angle_alpha   90.00
_cell.angle_beta   90.00
_cell.angle_gamma   90.00
#
_symmetry.space_group_name_H-M   'P 1'
#
loop_
_entity.id
_entity.type
_entity.pdbx_description
1 polymer ?
#
loop_
_entity_poly.entity_id
_entity_poly.type
_entity_poly.pdbx_seq_one_letter_code
_entity_poly.pdbx_strand_id
1 'polypeptide(L)'
;MHYVSEILDKVQPISNKLRYRQHELENEYFRSNENRFNDLLSSIDKAGEIIDADLASTHIDADDTQVLNEKLQNDNLEALWLSDDLKFRSNACENTYKSNCSALINNNNGFKRFHTLKKRIVTRWNTVLVMLCSYADNIPGIEVILGRLKHFDLILTVTENEIVRDLIQFLSLFESTTTILSA
;
A
#
# COMPACT_ATOMS: atom_id res chain seq x y z
N MET A 1 -26.09 3.59 -33.45
CA MET A 1 -26.37 2.90 -32.18
C MET A 1 -25.77 1.49 -32.08
N HIS A 2 -25.60 0.73 -33.17
CA HIS A 2 -25.04 -0.63 -33.12
C HIS A 2 -23.64 -0.77 -32.50
N TYR A 3 -22.74 0.20 -32.76
CA TYR A 3 -21.36 0.15 -32.27
C TYR A 3 -21.23 0.21 -30.74
N VAL A 4 -22.16 0.89 -30.06
CA VAL A 4 -22.15 1.03 -28.59
C VAL A 4 -22.56 -0.27 -27.91
N SER A 5 -23.48 -1.04 -28.54
CA SER A 5 -23.90 -2.35 -28.05
C SER A 5 -22.74 -3.35 -28.06
N GLU A 6 -21.99 -3.42 -29.17
CA GLU A 6 -20.84 -4.33 -29.28
C GLU A 6 -19.74 -4.04 -28.27
N ILE A 7 -19.51 -2.75 -27.94
CA ILE A 7 -18.52 -2.38 -26.92
C ILE A 7 -19.02 -2.77 -25.52
N LEU A 8 -20.29 -2.52 -25.20
CA LEU A 8 -20.87 -2.91 -23.92
C LEU A 8 -20.82 -4.42 -23.69
N ASP A 9 -21.10 -5.21 -24.73
CA ASP A 9 -21.03 -6.67 -24.67
C ASP A 9 -19.60 -7.17 -24.40
N LYS A 10 -18.58 -6.46 -24.90
CA LYS A 10 -17.16 -6.79 -24.65
C LYS A 10 -16.65 -6.29 -23.29
N VAL A 11 -17.17 -5.17 -22.79
CA VAL A 11 -16.76 -4.58 -21.50
C VAL A 11 -17.37 -5.32 -20.32
N GLN A 12 -18.58 -5.87 -20.47
CA GLN A 12 -19.29 -6.59 -19.42
C GLN A 12 -18.49 -7.76 -18.80
N PRO A 13 -17.90 -8.68 -19.59
CA PRO A 13 -17.09 -9.77 -19.03
C PRO A 13 -15.83 -9.26 -18.31
N ILE A 14 -15.20 -8.19 -18.81
CA ILE A 14 -14.03 -7.57 -18.17
C ILE A 14 -14.42 -6.97 -16.81
N SER A 15 -15.54 -6.25 -16.76
CA SER A 15 -16.07 -5.67 -15.51
C SER A 15 -16.38 -6.74 -14.47
N ASN A 16 -17.00 -7.86 -14.89
CA ASN A 16 -17.29 -8.98 -14.01
C ASN A 16 -16.00 -9.63 -13.47
N LYS A 17 -14.98 -9.81 -14.32
CA LYS A 17 -13.68 -10.35 -13.91
C LYS A 17 -12.96 -9.45 -12.92
N LEU A 18 -13.02 -8.12 -13.11
CA LEU A 18 -12.45 -7.14 -12.17
C LEU A 18 -13.17 -7.16 -10.82
N ARG A 19 -14.51 -7.25 -10.80
CA ARG A 19 -15.25 -7.38 -9.53
C ARG A 19 -14.90 -8.65 -8.77
N TYR A 20 -14.78 -9.78 -9.47
CA TYR A 20 -14.37 -11.02 -8.84
C TYR A 20 -12.96 -10.89 -8.23
N ARG A 21 -12.00 -10.31 -8.98
CA ARG A 21 -10.65 -10.03 -8.48
C ARG A 21 -10.62 -9.11 -7.27
N GLN A 22 -11.47 -8.09 -7.26
CA GLN A 22 -11.57 -7.20 -6.10
C GLN A 22 -11.94 -8.00 -4.84
N HIS A 23 -12.96 -8.85 -4.92
CA HIS A 23 -13.41 -9.66 -3.79
C HIS A 23 -12.33 -10.69 -3.36
N GLU A 24 -11.60 -11.28 -4.30
CA GLU A 24 -10.51 -12.21 -4.01
C GLU A 24 -9.36 -11.51 -3.27
N LEU A 25 -8.92 -10.34 -3.76
CA LEU A 25 -7.87 -9.54 -3.12
C LEU A 25 -8.29 -9.03 -1.75
N GLU A 26 -9.54 -8.62 -1.56
CA GLU A 26 -10.07 -8.25 -0.24
C GLU A 26 -9.99 -9.43 0.72
N ASN A 27 -10.40 -10.63 0.31
CA ASN A 27 -10.31 -11.83 1.14
C ASN A 27 -8.87 -12.24 1.46
N GLU A 28 -7.96 -12.15 0.50
CA GLU A 28 -6.53 -12.42 0.74
C GLU A 28 -5.90 -11.40 1.68
N TYR A 29 -6.26 -10.12 1.54
CA TYR A 29 -5.84 -9.09 2.46
C TYR A 29 -6.33 -9.38 3.88
N PHE A 30 -7.60 -9.76 4.05
CA PHE A 30 -8.14 -10.16 5.35
C PHE A 30 -7.40 -11.36 5.94
N ARG A 31 -7.18 -12.42 5.15
CA ARG A 31 -6.43 -13.62 5.61
C ARG A 31 -4.99 -13.29 5.98
N SER A 32 -4.30 -12.50 5.17
CA SER A 32 -2.92 -12.08 5.43
C SER A 32 -2.84 -11.25 6.72
N ASN A 33 -3.79 -10.35 6.94
CA ASN A 33 -3.84 -9.53 8.14
C ASN A 33 -4.19 -10.36 9.39
N GLU A 34 -5.10 -11.32 9.28
CA GLU A 34 -5.43 -12.27 10.34
C GLU A 34 -4.22 -13.13 10.72
N ASN A 35 -3.49 -13.68 9.74
CA ASN A 35 -2.27 -14.44 9.99
C ASN A 35 -1.20 -13.58 10.70
N ARG A 36 -0.96 -12.34 10.24
CA ARG A 36 0.00 -11.43 10.88
C ARG A 36 -0.41 -11.07 12.32
N PHE A 37 -1.70 -10.92 12.56
CA PHE A 37 -2.21 -10.66 13.91
C PHE A 37 -2.03 -11.88 14.82
N ASN A 38 -2.30 -13.08 14.33
CA ASN A 38 -2.07 -14.33 15.07
C ASN A 38 -0.59 -14.56 15.36
N ASP A 39 0.31 -14.29 14.40
CA ASP A 39 1.75 -14.39 14.59
C ASP A 39 2.25 -13.39 15.65
N LEU A 40 1.70 -12.17 15.65
CA LEU A 40 2.01 -11.15 16.66
C LEU A 40 1.55 -11.59 18.06
N LEU A 41 0.32 -12.10 18.18
CA LEU A 41 -0.19 -12.65 19.44
C LEU A 41 0.69 -13.80 19.94
N SER A 42 1.06 -14.75 19.08
CA SER A 42 1.95 -15.85 19.46
C SER A 42 3.33 -15.36 19.92
N SER A 43 3.82 -14.28 19.32
CA SER A 43 5.10 -13.67 19.72
C SER A 43 5.00 -12.96 21.07
N ILE A 44 3.86 -12.32 21.35
CA ILE A 44 3.57 -11.70 22.66
C ILE A 44 3.48 -12.77 23.75
N ASP A 45 2.78 -13.86 23.50
CA ASP A 45 2.66 -14.96 24.47
C ASP A 45 4.04 -15.54 24.83
N LYS A 46 4.87 -15.81 23.83
CA LYS A 46 6.25 -16.27 24.04
C LYS A 46 7.11 -15.27 24.81
N ALA A 47 6.95 -13.97 24.54
CA ALA A 47 7.66 -12.94 25.29
C ALA A 47 7.20 -12.91 26.76
N GLY A 48 5.90 -13.11 27.01
CA GLY A 48 5.35 -13.25 28.36
C GLY A 48 5.96 -14.45 29.10
N GLU A 49 6.05 -15.60 28.46
CA GLU A 49 6.67 -16.81 29.04
C GLU A 49 8.15 -16.57 29.42
N ILE A 50 8.90 -15.83 28.60
CA ILE A 50 10.30 -15.48 28.91
C ILE A 50 10.37 -14.56 30.12
N ILE A 51 9.51 -13.53 30.20
CA ILE A 51 9.48 -12.59 31.33
C ILE A 51 9.11 -13.33 32.63
N ASP A 52 8.13 -14.22 32.59
CA ASP A 52 7.72 -15.01 33.75
C ASP A 52 8.84 -15.96 34.20
N ALA A 53 9.58 -16.56 33.26
CA ALA A 53 10.74 -17.39 33.56
C ALA A 53 11.89 -16.59 34.19
N ASP A 54 12.18 -15.39 33.67
CA ASP A 54 13.21 -14.50 34.21
C ASP A 54 12.85 -14.02 35.63
N LEU A 55 11.56 -13.70 35.86
CA LEU A 55 11.06 -13.31 37.18
C LEU A 55 11.09 -14.45 38.20
N ALA A 56 10.81 -15.69 37.76
CA ALA A 56 10.92 -16.87 38.61
C ALA A 56 12.38 -17.24 38.92
N SER A 57 13.32 -16.91 38.02
CA SER A 57 14.75 -17.18 38.19
C SER A 57 15.47 -16.15 39.07
N THR A 58 14.91 -14.95 39.23
CA THR A 58 15.40 -13.90 40.11
C THR A 58 14.98 -14.16 41.56
N HIS A 59 15.53 -15.23 42.15
CA HIS A 59 15.53 -15.40 43.61
C HIS A 59 16.54 -14.40 44.19
N ILE A 60 16.10 -13.16 44.42
CA ILE A 60 16.92 -12.10 45.01
C ILE A 60 17.03 -12.39 46.51
N ASP A 61 18.19 -12.89 46.94
CA ASP A 61 18.59 -12.83 48.34
C ASP A 61 18.64 -11.36 48.75
N ALA A 62 17.99 -11.03 49.87
CA ALA A 62 17.60 -9.66 50.24
C ALA A 62 18.75 -8.66 50.47
N ASP A 63 20.02 -9.06 50.29
CA ASP A 63 21.21 -8.24 50.57
C ASP A 63 21.73 -7.46 49.32
N ASP A 64 21.35 -7.85 48.10
CA ASP A 64 21.90 -7.26 46.85
C ASP A 64 21.03 -6.14 46.23
N THR A 65 19.92 -5.78 46.86
CA THR A 65 18.94 -4.79 46.33
C THR A 65 19.50 -3.37 46.19
N GLN A 66 20.62 -3.03 46.86
CA GLN A 66 21.24 -1.71 46.74
C GLN A 66 22.04 -1.51 45.44
N VAL A 67 22.59 -2.58 44.83
CA VAL A 67 23.45 -2.49 43.64
C VAL A 67 22.63 -2.41 42.34
N LEU A 68 21.41 -2.98 42.31
CA LEU A 68 20.57 -2.98 41.10
C LEU A 68 19.99 -1.59 40.76
N ASN A 69 19.76 -0.74 41.77
CA ASN A 69 19.11 0.56 41.57
C ASN A 69 20.02 1.59 40.88
N GLU A 70 21.34 1.48 41.06
CA GLU A 70 22.32 2.32 40.34
C GLU A 70 22.49 1.89 38.87
N LYS A 71 22.29 0.60 38.55
CA LYS A 71 22.43 0.10 37.19
C LYS A 71 21.25 0.49 36.29
N LEU A 72 20.03 0.47 36.83
CA LEU A 72 18.80 0.87 36.14
C LEU A 72 18.76 2.35 35.73
N GLN A 73 19.53 3.23 36.41
CA GLN A 73 19.64 4.63 36.00
C GLN A 73 20.54 4.84 34.78
N ASN A 74 21.51 3.97 34.52
CA ASN A 74 22.43 4.10 33.40
C ASN A 74 21.87 3.52 32.10
N ASP A 75 21.14 2.40 32.16
CA ASP A 75 20.60 1.75 30.96
C ASP A 75 19.44 2.54 30.33
N ASN A 76 18.71 3.33 31.12
CA ASN A 76 17.61 4.17 30.64
C ASN A 76 18.10 5.37 29.80
N LEU A 77 19.38 5.74 29.90
CA LEU A 77 19.96 6.78 29.05
C LEU A 77 20.31 6.27 27.65
N GLU A 78 20.63 4.98 27.50
CA GLU A 78 21.08 4.40 26.22
C GLU A 78 19.89 4.12 25.27
N ALA A 79 18.72 3.78 25.82
CA ALA A 79 17.49 3.57 25.05
C ALA A 79 16.98 4.83 24.31
N LEU A 80 17.38 6.03 24.75
CA LEU A 80 16.97 7.29 24.11
C LEU A 80 17.74 7.57 22.80
N TRP A 81 18.92 6.97 22.60
CA TRP A 81 19.76 7.21 21.42
C TRP A 81 19.42 6.28 20.24
N LEU A 82 18.74 5.16 20.48
CA LEU A 82 18.33 4.21 19.44
C LEU A 82 17.03 4.61 18.71
N SER A 83 16.25 5.55 19.25
CA SER A 83 14.98 6.00 18.66
C SER A 83 15.12 6.96 17.47
N ASP A 84 16.28 7.60 17.27
CA ASP A 84 16.45 8.59 16.19
C ASP A 84 17.01 8.01 14.88
N ASP A 85 17.75 6.89 14.93
CA ASP A 85 18.29 6.24 13.72
C ASP A 85 17.23 5.49 12.88
N LEU A 86 16.10 5.11 13.47
CA LEU A 86 14.99 4.48 12.73
C LEU A 86 14.19 5.46 11.85
N LYS A 87 14.37 6.78 12.02
CA LYS A 87 13.74 7.78 11.13
C LYS A 87 14.50 7.97 9.81
N PHE A 88 15.76 7.53 9.71
CA PHE A 88 16.58 7.79 8.52
C PHE A 88 16.38 6.77 7.39
N ARG A 89 15.89 5.56 7.69
CA ARG A 89 15.69 4.50 6.68
C ARG A 89 14.37 4.56 5.91
N SER A 90 13.41 5.40 6.33
CA SER A 90 12.13 5.55 5.61
C SER A 90 12.22 6.45 4.37
N ASN A 91 13.25 7.29 4.25
CA ASN A 91 13.33 8.34 3.21
C ASN A 91 14.11 7.93 1.94
N ALA A 92 14.71 6.73 1.91
CA ALA A 92 15.56 6.30 0.79
C ALA A 92 14.80 5.63 -0.36
N CYS A 93 13.50 5.34 -0.22
CA CYS A 93 12.69 4.72 -1.28
C CYS A 93 11.91 5.73 -2.14
N GLU A 94 11.97 7.04 -1.84
CA GLU A 94 11.03 8.03 -2.37
C GLU A 94 11.52 8.83 -3.59
N ASN A 95 12.76 8.65 -4.05
CA ASN A 95 13.41 9.62 -4.96
C ASN A 95 13.74 9.18 -6.39
N THR A 96 13.36 8.00 -6.87
CA THR A 96 13.85 7.50 -8.18
C THR A 96 12.81 7.36 -9.31
N TYR A 97 11.58 7.88 -9.17
CA TYR A 97 10.54 7.69 -10.21
C TYR A 97 9.82 8.97 -10.65
N LYS A 98 10.53 10.10 -10.69
CA LYS A 98 10.07 11.27 -11.46
C LYS A 98 10.64 11.21 -12.88
N SER A 99 9.97 10.49 -13.77
CA SER A 99 10.15 10.73 -15.21
C SER A 99 8.91 10.33 -16.01
N ASN A 100 8.21 11.36 -16.50
CA ASN A 100 7.51 11.40 -17.79
C ASN A 100 6.01 11.05 -17.94
N CYS A 101 5.14 11.35 -16.96
CA CYS A 101 3.69 11.51 -17.24
C CYS A 101 3.07 12.86 -16.83
N SER A 102 3.86 13.79 -16.30
CA SER A 102 3.35 15.06 -15.74
C SER A 102 3.55 16.30 -16.63
N ALA A 103 3.59 16.16 -17.95
CA ALA A 103 3.85 17.28 -18.86
C ALA A 103 2.60 18.06 -19.33
N LEU A 104 1.40 17.77 -18.84
CA LEU A 104 0.17 18.46 -19.27
C LEU A 104 -0.60 19.21 -18.17
N ILE A 105 -0.07 19.34 -16.96
CA ILE A 105 -0.75 20.12 -15.91
C ILE A 105 0.23 21.08 -15.24
N ASN A 106 -0.03 22.36 -15.46
CA ASN A 106 0.73 23.55 -15.09
C ASN A 106 1.28 23.58 -13.64
N ASN A 107 2.52 24.06 -13.57
CA ASN A 107 3.11 24.91 -12.54
C ASN A 107 2.21 25.29 -11.35
N ASN A 108 2.51 24.72 -10.19
CA ASN A 108 2.68 25.48 -8.94
C ASN A 108 3.41 24.61 -7.91
N ASN A 109 4.46 25.19 -7.32
CA ASN A 109 5.24 24.59 -6.23
C ASN A 109 4.33 24.28 -5.04
N GLY A 110 4.12 22.99 -4.79
CA GLY A 110 3.43 22.49 -3.63
C GLY A 110 3.57 20.97 -3.60
N PHE A 111 3.96 20.44 -2.45
CA PHE A 111 4.04 19.02 -2.12
C PHE A 111 3.10 18.15 -2.98
N LYS A 112 3.67 17.19 -3.73
CA LYS A 112 2.89 16.23 -4.52
C LYS A 112 2.01 15.43 -3.56
N ARG A 113 0.74 15.83 -3.43
CA ARG A 113 -0.26 15.08 -2.67
C ARG A 113 -0.34 13.68 -3.24
N PHE A 114 -0.05 12.68 -2.41
CA PHE A 114 -0.48 11.31 -2.66
C PHE A 114 -1.93 11.34 -3.10
N HIS A 115 -2.22 10.79 -4.28
CA HIS A 115 -3.59 10.65 -4.75
C HIS A 115 -4.25 9.53 -3.94
N THR A 116 -4.74 9.88 -2.74
CA THR A 116 -5.60 9.02 -1.96
C THR A 116 -6.92 8.82 -2.71
N LEU A 117 -7.48 7.60 -2.70
CA LEU A 117 -8.77 7.24 -3.30
C LEU A 117 -9.97 8.10 -2.87
N LYS A 118 -9.82 8.97 -1.86
CA LYS A 118 -10.84 9.93 -1.40
C LYS A 118 -10.79 11.23 -2.21
N LYS A 119 -11.34 11.25 -3.43
CA LYS A 119 -11.74 12.49 -4.14
C LYS A 119 -13.25 12.72 -4.00
N ARG A 120 -13.65 14.01 -3.98
CA ARG A 120 -14.99 14.51 -3.58
C ARG A 120 -16.11 14.29 -4.60
N ILE A 121 -15.84 13.66 -5.74
CA ILE A 121 -16.85 13.39 -6.77
C ILE A 121 -16.73 11.91 -7.15
N VAL A 122 -17.60 11.09 -6.56
CA VAL A 122 -17.64 9.63 -6.69
C VAL A 122 -18.59 9.26 -7.82
N THR A 123 -18.23 9.60 -9.05
CA THR A 123 -18.84 8.94 -10.20
C THR A 123 -18.15 7.60 -10.39
N ARG A 124 -18.92 6.55 -10.73
CA ARG A 124 -18.38 5.18 -10.88
C ARG A 124 -17.21 5.09 -11.87
N TRP A 125 -17.20 5.95 -12.89
CA TRP A 125 -16.10 6.02 -13.88
C TRP A 125 -14.81 6.64 -13.32
N ASN A 126 -14.90 7.52 -12.33
CA ASN A 126 -13.73 8.17 -11.73
C ASN A 126 -12.90 7.18 -10.88
N THR A 127 -13.56 6.26 -10.16
CA THR A 127 -12.85 5.19 -9.44
C THR A 127 -12.05 4.31 -10.39
N VAL A 128 -12.61 3.98 -11.56
CA VAL A 128 -11.91 3.18 -12.58
C VAL A 128 -10.72 3.95 -13.14
N LEU A 129 -10.90 5.23 -13.48
CA LEU A 129 -9.80 6.08 -13.96
C LEU A 129 -8.65 6.15 -12.95
N VAL A 130 -8.95 6.42 -11.68
CA VAL A 130 -7.93 6.49 -10.61
C VAL A 130 -7.19 5.16 -10.46
N MET A 131 -7.91 4.04 -10.51
CA MET A 131 -7.32 2.71 -10.43
C MET A 131 -6.38 2.44 -11.60
N LEU A 132 -6.82 2.73 -12.84
CA LEU A 132 -6.01 2.52 -14.04
C LEU A 132 -4.78 3.43 -14.06
N CYS A 133 -4.91 4.69 -13.68
CA CYS A 133 -3.76 5.60 -13.54
C CYS A 133 -2.77 5.09 -12.49
N SER A 134 -3.27 4.69 -11.31
CA SER A 134 -2.42 4.12 -10.25
C SER A 134 -1.71 2.85 -10.70
N TYR A 135 -2.38 1.99 -11.48
CA TYR A 135 -1.75 0.81 -12.07
C TYR A 135 -0.67 1.20 -13.08
N ALA A 136 -0.98 2.08 -14.03
CA ALA A 136 -0.08 2.50 -15.10
C ALA A 136 1.21 3.14 -14.56
N ASP A 137 1.10 3.94 -13.50
CA ASP A 137 2.24 4.59 -12.84
C ASP A 137 3.16 3.59 -12.11
N ASN A 138 2.64 2.41 -11.75
CA ASN A 138 3.31 1.44 -10.88
C ASN A 138 3.56 0.07 -11.55
N ILE A 139 3.42 -0.04 -12.88
CA ILE A 139 3.61 -1.31 -13.63
C ILE A 139 4.91 -2.03 -13.22
N PRO A 140 6.10 -1.39 -13.21
CA PRO A 140 7.35 -2.10 -12.89
C PRO A 140 7.36 -2.66 -11.46
N GLY A 141 6.78 -1.92 -10.50
CA GLY A 141 6.70 -2.37 -9.11
C GLY A 141 5.75 -3.57 -8.96
N ILE A 142 4.62 -3.52 -9.66
CA ILE A 142 3.62 -4.61 -9.67
C ILE A 142 4.22 -5.86 -10.31
N GLU A 143 4.91 -5.74 -11.44
CA GLU A 143 5.59 -6.87 -12.11
C GLU A 143 6.65 -7.51 -11.22
N VAL A 144 7.45 -6.70 -10.49
CA VAL A 144 8.43 -7.23 -9.53
C VAL A 144 7.75 -8.01 -8.40
N ILE A 145 6.66 -7.47 -7.83
CA ILE A 145 5.92 -8.14 -6.75
C ILE A 145 5.31 -9.46 -7.25
N LEU A 146 4.62 -9.42 -8.39
CA LEU A 146 4.00 -10.62 -8.99
C LEU A 146 5.05 -11.67 -9.38
N GLY A 147 6.21 -11.23 -9.90
CA GLY A 147 7.32 -12.11 -10.22
C GLY A 147 7.91 -12.80 -8.99
N ARG A 148 8.04 -12.07 -7.86
CA ARG A 148 8.50 -12.68 -6.58
C ARG A 148 7.51 -13.70 -6.04
N LEU A 149 6.22 -13.48 -6.24
CA LEU A 149 5.14 -14.39 -5.82
C LEU A 149 4.87 -15.51 -6.82
N LYS A 150 5.56 -15.52 -7.98
CA LYS A 150 5.38 -16.50 -9.07
C LYS A 150 3.98 -16.47 -9.73
N HIS A 151 3.29 -15.34 -9.68
CA HIS A 151 1.98 -15.13 -10.32
C HIS A 151 2.13 -14.46 -11.70
N PHE A 152 2.82 -15.14 -12.62
CA PHE A 152 3.11 -14.59 -13.95
C PHE A 152 1.88 -14.52 -14.86
N ASP A 153 0.86 -15.32 -14.57
CA ASP A 153 -0.44 -15.34 -15.26
C ASP A 153 -1.26 -14.05 -15.06
N LEU A 154 -0.90 -13.26 -14.04
CA LEU A 154 -1.56 -11.99 -13.72
C LEU A 154 -0.88 -10.77 -14.36
N ILE A 155 0.31 -10.95 -14.93
CA ILE A 155 1.05 -9.88 -15.61
C ILE A 155 0.36 -9.59 -16.94
N LEU A 156 -0.04 -8.33 -17.14
CA LEU A 156 -0.67 -7.91 -18.39
C LEU A 156 0.34 -7.93 -19.54
N THR A 157 -0.11 -8.39 -20.70
CA THR A 157 0.70 -8.34 -21.91
C THR A 157 0.92 -6.90 -22.37
N VAL A 158 1.84 -6.69 -23.31
CA VAL A 158 2.08 -5.38 -23.93
C VAL A 158 0.78 -4.84 -24.55
N THR A 159 0.02 -5.69 -25.24
CA THR A 159 -1.25 -5.31 -25.87
C THR A 159 -2.33 -4.93 -24.86
N GLU A 160 -2.40 -5.63 -23.72
CA GLU A 160 -3.33 -5.28 -22.64
C GLU A 160 -2.96 -3.94 -21.98
N ASN A 161 -1.66 -3.66 -21.81
CA ASN A 161 -1.19 -2.38 -21.29
C ASN A 161 -1.48 -1.21 -22.26
N GLU A 162 -1.46 -1.43 -23.58
CA GLU A 162 -1.91 -0.45 -24.56
C GLU A 162 -3.41 -0.14 -24.39
N ILE A 163 -4.24 -1.16 -24.24
CA ILE A 163 -5.68 -1.00 -23.98
C ILE A 163 -5.93 -0.19 -22.69
N VAL A 164 -5.13 -0.42 -21.63
CA VAL A 164 -5.21 0.36 -20.39
C VAL A 164 -4.92 1.85 -20.65
N ARG A 165 -3.91 2.17 -21.45
CA ARG A 165 -3.58 3.57 -21.80
C ARG A 165 -4.69 4.23 -22.61
N ASP A 166 -5.23 3.53 -23.61
CA ASP A 166 -6.35 4.02 -24.42
C ASP A 166 -7.59 4.28 -23.55
N LEU A 167 -7.86 3.40 -22.59
CA LEU A 167 -8.97 3.54 -21.66
C LEU A 167 -8.78 4.72 -20.70
N ILE A 168 -7.56 4.94 -20.20
CA ILE A 168 -7.22 6.14 -19.40
C ILE A 168 -7.47 7.41 -20.23
N GLN A 169 -7.00 7.43 -21.48
CA GLN A 169 -7.19 8.58 -22.36
C GLN A 169 -8.68 8.86 -22.60
N PHE A 170 -9.47 7.82 -22.90
CA PHE A 170 -10.91 7.93 -23.10
C PHE A 170 -11.63 8.47 -21.85
N LEU A 171 -11.30 7.93 -20.67
CA LEU A 171 -11.92 8.32 -19.41
C LEU A 171 -11.52 9.75 -18.97
N SER A 172 -10.33 10.22 -19.33
CA SER A 172 -9.86 11.58 -19.00
C SER A 172 -10.72 12.70 -19.62
N LEU A 173 -11.37 12.42 -20.76
CA LEU A 173 -12.32 13.34 -21.42
C LEU A 173 -13.58 13.59 -20.57
N PHE A 174 -14.02 12.57 -19.82
CA PHE A 174 -15.15 12.70 -18.90
C PHE A 174 -14.78 13.47 -17.63
N GLU A 175 -13.53 13.35 -17.15
CA GLU A 175 -13.03 14.15 -16.03
C GLU A 175 -13.04 15.64 -16.36
N SER A 176 -12.52 16.00 -17.53
CA SER A 176 -12.49 17.39 -18.01
C SER A 176 -13.91 17.93 -18.23
N THR A 177 -14.81 17.17 -18.86
CA THR A 177 -16.21 17.57 -19.06
C THR A 177 -16.97 17.74 -17.74
N THR A 178 -16.78 16.83 -16.80
CA THR A 178 -17.44 16.89 -15.48
C THR A 178 -16.95 18.09 -14.67
N THR A 179 -15.64 18.38 -14.75
CA THR A 179 -15.06 19.53 -14.05
C THR A 179 -15.68 20.84 -14.56
N ILE A 180 -15.86 20.98 -15.88
CA ILE A 180 -16.51 22.15 -16.50
C ILE A 180 -17.98 22.26 -16.07
N LEU A 181 -18.72 21.14 -16.07
CA LEU A 181 -20.15 21.15 -15.71
C LEU A 181 -20.40 21.37 -14.21
N SER A 182 -19.41 21.08 -13.36
CA SER A 182 -19.49 21.27 -11.91
C SER A 182 -19.02 22.64 -11.42
N ALA A 183 -18.43 23.45 -12.29
CA ALA A 183 -17.94 24.81 -12.03
C ALA A 183 -19.05 25.85 -12.22
#